data_AF-A0A6I4IAX0-F1
#
_entry.id   AF-A0A6I4IAX0-F1
#
_cell.length_a   1.000
_cell.length_b   1.000
_cell.length_c   1.000
_cell.angle_alpha   90.00
_cell.angle_beta   90.00
_cell.angle_gamma   90.00
#
_symmetry.space_group_name_H-M   'P 1'
#
loop_
_entity.id
_entity.type
_entity.pdbx_description
1 polymer ?
#
loop_
_entity_poly.entity_id
_entity_poly.type
_entity_poly.pdbx_seq_one_letter_code
_entity_poly.pdbx_strand_id
1 'polypeptide(L)'
;MTTLTKLIPGIILIAILTTFSHTAVAQSQATMTADANKKYQQADKELNTVFAQIVKEYSKKPFFVRKMKAAQRLWIKLRNADLTARFPDAGGSSAAMCKAFYLENVTRERTKYLRAWITGIPEGDVCSGSIKIGQP
;
A
#
# COMPACT_ATOMS: atom_id res chain seq x y z
N MET A 1 70.85 12.79 -33.59
CA MET A 1 69.83 13.77 -33.16
C MET A 1 68.55 13.00 -32.88
N THR A 2 68.34 12.63 -31.62
CA THR A 2 67.27 11.76 -31.14
C THR A 2 65.91 12.45 -31.21
N THR A 3 64.94 11.74 -31.77
CA THR A 3 63.52 12.10 -31.83
C THR A 3 62.92 12.27 -30.44
N LEU A 4 62.46 13.48 -30.10
CA LEU A 4 61.66 13.74 -28.90
C LEU A 4 60.17 13.68 -29.26
N THR A 5 59.61 12.48 -29.17
CA THR A 5 58.17 12.21 -29.24
C THR A 5 57.52 12.51 -27.89
N LYS A 6 56.29 13.07 -27.93
CA LYS A 6 55.24 13.05 -26.88
C LYS A 6 55.55 14.00 -25.72
N LEU A 7 54.69 14.95 -25.39
CA LEU A 7 53.35 14.85 -24.78
C LEU A 7 52.66 16.20 -25.01
N ILE A 8 51.37 16.36 -24.67
CA ILE A 8 50.52 17.57 -24.85
C ILE A 8 49.75 17.50 -26.19
N PRO A 9 48.53 16.91 -26.22
CA PRO A 9 47.35 17.68 -25.79
C PRO A 9 46.24 16.82 -25.13
N GLY A 10 46.55 15.63 -24.62
CA GLY A 10 45.53 14.69 -24.13
C GLY A 10 45.04 14.90 -22.70
N ILE A 11 45.76 15.68 -21.87
CA ILE A 11 45.47 15.78 -20.44
C ILE A 11 44.38 16.82 -20.13
N ILE A 12 44.14 17.81 -21.00
CA ILE A 12 43.17 18.89 -20.74
C ILE A 12 41.72 18.44 -21.04
N LEU A 13 41.50 17.41 -21.87
CA LEU A 13 40.14 17.00 -22.24
C LEU A 13 39.46 16.03 -21.24
N ILE A 14 40.22 15.42 -20.32
CA ILE A 14 39.65 14.50 -19.30
C ILE A 14 39.13 15.24 -18.06
N ALA A 15 39.45 16.53 -17.90
CA ALA A 15 39.14 17.31 -16.69
C ALA A 15 37.70 17.88 -16.64
N ILE A 16 36.85 17.68 -17.65
CA ILE A 16 35.52 18.35 -17.76
C ILE A 16 34.35 17.35 -17.59
N LEU A 17 34.54 16.18 -16.95
CA LEU A 17 33.48 15.17 -16.85
C LEU A 17 33.15 14.65 -15.44
N THR A 18 33.36 15.42 -14.37
CA THR A 18 33.11 14.91 -13.00
C THR A 18 32.48 15.90 -12.01
N THR A 19 31.44 16.64 -12.37
CA THR A 19 30.65 17.39 -11.36
C THR A 19 29.15 17.48 -11.66
N PHE A 20 28.50 16.34 -11.97
CA PHE A 20 27.07 16.21 -11.65
C PHE A 20 26.93 15.51 -10.30
N SER A 21 27.18 16.26 -9.23
CA SER A 21 26.85 15.82 -7.88
C SER A 21 25.33 15.79 -7.75
N HIS A 22 24.71 14.63 -7.99
CA HIS A 22 23.31 14.43 -7.63
C HIS A 22 23.17 14.62 -6.12
N THR A 23 22.38 15.60 -5.71
CA THR A 23 22.02 15.80 -4.31
C THR A 23 21.09 14.68 -3.88
N ALA A 24 21.67 13.61 -3.32
CA ALA A 24 20.90 12.58 -2.63
C ALA A 24 20.30 13.21 -1.37
N VAL A 25 19.00 13.51 -1.38
CA VAL A 25 18.28 13.95 -0.18
C VAL A 25 18.15 12.73 0.73
N ALA A 26 19.00 12.63 1.75
CA ALA A 26 18.86 11.62 2.78
C ALA A 26 17.63 11.93 3.64
N GLN A 27 16.53 11.20 3.43
CA GLN A 27 15.35 11.31 4.30
C GLN A 27 15.63 10.65 5.66
N SER A 28 15.15 11.26 6.74
CA SER A 28 15.26 10.65 8.07
C SER A 28 14.32 9.44 8.20
N GLN A 29 14.71 8.45 9.00
CA GLN A 29 13.86 7.29 9.29
C GLN A 29 12.52 7.69 9.94
N ALA A 30 12.50 8.79 10.70
CA ALA A 30 11.28 9.36 11.26
C ALA A 30 10.34 9.86 10.17
N THR A 31 10.86 10.57 9.17
CA THR A 31 10.10 11.06 8.01
C THR A 31 9.51 9.88 7.21
N MET A 32 10.31 8.86 6.91
CA MET A 32 9.84 7.67 6.19
C MET A 32 8.74 6.93 6.96
N THR A 33 8.87 6.84 8.28
CA THR A 33 7.86 6.22 9.15
C THR A 33 6.56 7.04 9.17
N ALA A 34 6.65 8.37 9.21
CA ALA A 34 5.49 9.25 9.13
C ALA A 34 4.75 9.11 7.79
N ASP A 35 5.49 9.06 6.68
CA ASP A 35 4.92 8.86 5.34
C ASP A 35 4.24 7.50 5.21
N ALA A 36 4.84 6.43 5.73
CA ALA A 36 4.24 5.10 5.77
C ALA A 36 2.92 5.09 6.56
N ASN A 37 2.88 5.73 7.73
CA ASN A 37 1.65 5.86 8.51
C ASN A 37 0.57 6.66 7.79
N LYS A 38 0.94 7.75 7.10
CA LYS A 38 0.01 8.54 6.29
C LYS A 38 -0.62 7.72 5.17
N LYS A 39 0.17 6.90 4.48
CA LYS A 39 -0.34 5.99 3.43
C LYS A 39 -1.28 4.93 3.99
N TYR A 40 -0.96 4.35 5.14
CA TYR A 40 -1.87 3.45 5.84
C TYR A 40 -3.19 4.14 6.21
N GLN A 41 -3.16 5.34 6.79
CA GLN A 41 -4.36 6.11 7.12
C GLN A 41 -5.22 6.40 5.88
N GLN A 42 -4.59 6.70 4.74
CA GLN A 42 -5.31 6.89 3.48
C GLN A 42 -6.00 5.61 3.02
N ALA A 43 -5.32 4.45 3.09
CA ALA A 43 -5.91 3.16 2.77
C ALA A 43 -7.08 2.81 3.71
N ASP A 44 -6.97 3.12 5.00
CA ASP A 44 -8.04 2.88 5.98
C ASP A 44 -9.26 3.78 5.73
N LYS A 45 -9.05 5.05 5.36
CA LYS A 45 -10.13 5.94 4.93
C LYS A 45 -10.85 5.43 3.69
N GLU A 46 -10.10 4.92 2.71
CA GLU A 46 -10.67 4.32 1.50
C GLU A 46 -11.52 3.08 1.84
N LEU A 47 -11.00 2.18 2.68
CA LEU A 47 -11.72 1.00 3.15
C LEU A 47 -13.04 1.37 3.82
N ASN A 48 -13.02 2.36 4.72
CA ASN A 48 -14.22 2.83 5.41
C ASN A 48 -15.24 3.45 4.45
N THR A 49 -14.77 4.16 3.42
CA THR A 49 -15.62 4.75 2.38
C THR A 49 -16.33 3.66 1.56
N VAL A 50 -15.58 2.66 1.08
CA VAL A 50 -16.12 1.50 0.35
C VAL A 50 -17.09 0.72 1.24
N PHE A 51 -16.75 0.49 2.50
CA PHE A 51 -17.63 -0.21 3.43
C PHE A 51 -18.96 0.55 3.67
N ALA A 52 -18.91 1.88 3.81
CA ALA A 52 -20.10 2.71 3.93
C ALA A 52 -20.98 2.65 2.68
N GLN A 53 -20.38 2.62 1.49
CA GLN A 53 -21.10 2.43 0.22
C GLN A 53 -21.83 1.09 0.19
N ILE A 54 -21.20 -0.01 0.63
CA ILE A 54 -21.86 -1.32 0.74
C ILE A 54 -23.05 -1.26 1.69
N VAL A 55 -22.88 -0.65 2.88
CA VAL A 55 -23.99 -0.54 3.84
C VAL A 55 -25.16 0.26 3.27
N LYS A 56 -24.88 1.32 2.50
CA LYS A 56 -25.90 2.14 1.82
C LYS A 56 -26.60 1.36 0.70
N GLU A 57 -25.84 0.71 -0.17
CA GLU A 57 -26.33 -0.08 -1.29
C GLU A 57 -27.28 -1.20 -0.83
N TYR A 58 -26.92 -1.87 0.27
CA TYR A 58 -27.70 -2.98 0.82
C TYR A 58 -28.63 -2.54 1.97
N SER A 59 -28.95 -1.24 2.08
CA SER A 59 -29.75 -0.68 3.19
C SER A 59 -31.12 -1.34 3.36
N LYS A 60 -31.75 -1.80 2.26
CA LYS A 60 -33.03 -2.54 2.27
C LYS A 60 -32.89 -4.02 2.70
N LYS A 61 -31.67 -4.51 2.98
CA LYS A 61 -31.39 -5.89 3.41
C LYS A 61 -30.78 -5.89 4.83
N PRO A 62 -31.56 -5.61 5.89
CA PRO A 62 -31.03 -5.38 7.24
C PRO A 62 -30.32 -6.60 7.85
N PHE A 63 -30.78 -7.82 7.57
CA PHE A 63 -30.10 -9.04 8.04
C PHE A 63 -28.70 -9.17 7.42
N PHE A 64 -28.58 -8.96 6.12
CA PHE A 64 -27.30 -8.93 5.42
C PHE A 64 -26.38 -7.86 6.01
N VAL A 65 -26.85 -6.61 6.15
CA VAL A 65 -26.03 -5.51 6.69
C VAL A 65 -25.51 -5.83 8.09
N ARG A 66 -26.33 -6.45 8.96
CA ARG A 66 -25.86 -6.90 10.29
C ARG A 66 -24.72 -7.90 10.19
N LYS A 67 -24.84 -8.92 9.32
CA LYS A 67 -23.81 -9.94 9.11
C LYS A 67 -22.54 -9.35 8.48
N MET A 68 -22.69 -8.45 7.50
CA MET A 68 -21.56 -7.78 6.85
C MET A 68 -20.76 -6.91 7.82
N LYS A 69 -21.44 -6.17 8.72
CA LYS A 69 -20.79 -5.44 9.82
C LYS A 69 -20.07 -6.37 10.79
N ALA A 70 -20.65 -7.53 11.11
CA ALA A 70 -19.99 -8.51 11.96
C ALA A 70 -18.72 -9.07 11.30
N ALA A 71 -18.79 -9.46 10.03
CA ALA A 71 -17.64 -9.94 9.27
C ALA A 71 -16.52 -8.89 9.19
N GLN A 72 -16.86 -7.61 8.95
CA GLN A 72 -15.87 -6.54 8.90
C GLN A 72 -15.17 -6.32 10.26
N ARG A 73 -15.90 -6.39 11.38
CA ARG A 73 -15.30 -6.31 12.72
C ARG A 73 -14.36 -7.48 13.01
N LEU A 74 -14.73 -8.69 12.57
CA LEU A 74 -13.86 -9.87 12.70
C LEU A 74 -12.59 -9.73 11.85
N TRP A 75 -12.69 -9.18 10.64
CA TRP A 75 -11.52 -8.90 9.82
C TRP A 75 -10.55 -7.92 10.50
N ILE A 76 -11.04 -6.88 11.20
CA ILE A 76 -10.17 -5.97 11.97
C ILE A 76 -9.43 -6.74 13.08
N LYS A 77 -10.11 -7.65 13.78
CA LYS A 77 -9.47 -8.50 14.80
C LYS A 77 -8.39 -9.40 14.18
N LEU A 78 -8.67 -10.03 13.04
CA LEU A 78 -7.71 -10.84 12.30
C LEU A 78 -6.49 -10.00 11.88
N ARG A 79 -6.70 -8.85 11.25
CA ARG A 79 -5.61 -7.93 10.84
C ARG A 79 -4.68 -7.61 12.00
N ASN A 80 -5.25 -7.28 13.16
CA ASN A 80 -4.46 -6.93 14.33
C ASN A 80 -3.73 -8.15 14.91
N ALA A 81 -4.37 -9.32 14.95
CA ALA A 81 -3.73 -10.55 15.38
C ALA A 81 -2.57 -10.96 14.45
N ASP A 82 -2.77 -10.87 13.14
CA ASP A 82 -1.74 -11.17 12.14
C ASP A 82 -0.56 -10.18 12.24
N LEU A 83 -0.84 -8.89 12.50
CA LEU A 83 0.20 -7.90 12.75
C LEU A 83 1.05 -8.30 13.97
N THR A 84 0.42 -8.69 15.07
CA THR A 84 1.12 -9.14 16.28
C THR A 84 1.93 -10.41 16.01
N ALA A 85 1.35 -11.40 15.31
CA ALA A 85 2.03 -12.64 14.97
C ALA A 85 3.21 -12.43 14.02
N ARG A 86 3.11 -11.45 13.11
CA ARG A 86 4.18 -11.12 12.15
C ARG A 86 5.32 -10.34 12.78
N PHE A 87 5.05 -9.55 13.82
CA PHE A 87 6.04 -8.71 14.49
C PHE A 87 6.03 -8.95 16.01
N PRO A 88 6.31 -10.19 16.48
CA PRO A 88 6.18 -10.54 17.90
C PRO A 88 7.18 -9.79 18.77
N ASP A 89 8.42 -9.58 18.27
CA ASP A 89 9.52 -8.94 18.99
C ASP A 89 10.07 -7.74 18.20
N ALA A 90 9.20 -6.84 17.76
CA ALA A 90 9.59 -5.76 16.86
C ALA A 90 10.53 -4.73 17.55
N GLY A 91 11.82 -4.79 17.24
CA GLY A 91 12.84 -3.80 17.63
C GLY A 91 13.43 -3.05 16.44
N GLY A 92 14.19 -1.99 16.71
CA GLY A 92 14.87 -1.17 15.69
C GLY A 92 14.03 -0.01 15.14
N SER A 93 14.71 0.97 14.55
CA SER A 93 14.10 2.24 14.10
C SER A 93 13.14 2.08 12.91
N SER A 94 13.18 0.95 12.19
CA SER A 94 12.31 0.65 11.06
C SER A 94 11.03 -0.12 11.42
N ALA A 95 10.93 -0.67 12.64
CA ALA A 95 9.81 -1.55 13.01
C ALA A 95 8.43 -0.89 12.82
N ALA A 96 8.30 0.37 13.23
CA ALA A 96 7.05 1.12 13.07
C ALA A 96 6.68 1.32 11.59
N MET A 97 7.67 1.59 10.73
CA MET A 97 7.48 1.73 9.29
C MET A 97 7.04 0.40 8.65
N CYS A 98 7.69 -0.72 9.01
CA CYS A 98 7.31 -2.05 8.52
C CYS A 98 5.88 -2.43 8.92
N LYS A 99 5.48 -2.13 10.17
CA LYS A 99 4.10 -2.32 10.65
C LYS A 99 3.11 -1.50 9.82
N ALA A 100 3.42 -0.23 9.54
CA ALA A 100 2.58 0.63 8.72
C ALA A 100 2.43 0.12 7.28
N PHE A 101 3.51 -0.32 6.63
CA PHE A 101 3.44 -0.90 5.29
C PHE A 101 2.60 -2.18 5.24
N TYR A 102 2.77 -3.05 6.23
CA TYR A 102 1.94 -4.26 6.32
C TYR A 102 0.46 -3.91 6.47
N LEU A 103 0.13 -2.98 7.38
CA LEU A 103 -1.23 -2.52 7.62
C LEU A 103 -1.85 -1.86 6.38
N GLU A 104 -1.07 -1.05 5.65
CA GLU A 104 -1.49 -0.48 4.37
C GLU A 104 -1.87 -1.60 3.39
N ASN A 105 -0.96 -2.55 3.17
CA ASN A 105 -1.13 -3.62 2.18
C ASN A 105 -2.40 -4.45 2.45
N VAL A 106 -2.55 -4.98 3.66
CA VAL A 106 -3.71 -5.81 4.00
C VAL A 106 -5.02 -5.01 3.98
N THR A 107 -4.96 -3.71 4.26
CA THR A 107 -6.12 -2.82 4.17
C THR A 107 -6.52 -2.60 2.71
N ARG A 108 -5.57 -2.42 1.78
CA ARG A 108 -5.85 -2.31 0.34
C ARG A 108 -6.44 -3.60 -0.22
N GLU A 109 -5.91 -4.76 0.15
CA GLU A 109 -6.48 -6.05 -0.26
C GLU A 109 -7.91 -6.23 0.23
N ARG A 110 -8.19 -5.82 1.48
CA ARG A 110 -9.56 -5.83 1.98
C ARG A 110 -10.47 -4.88 1.20
N THR A 111 -10.00 -3.69 0.86
CA THR A 111 -10.76 -2.75 0.03
C THR A 111 -11.10 -3.37 -1.33
N LYS A 112 -10.14 -4.03 -1.99
CA LYS A 112 -10.37 -4.74 -3.26
C LYS A 112 -11.44 -5.83 -3.11
N TYR A 113 -11.33 -6.66 -2.07
CA TYR A 113 -12.35 -7.67 -1.75
C TYR A 113 -13.75 -7.04 -1.55
N LEU A 114 -13.82 -5.91 -0.86
CA LEU A 114 -15.08 -5.22 -0.58
C LEU A 114 -15.70 -4.60 -1.84
N ARG A 115 -14.90 -4.12 -2.80
CA ARG A 115 -15.41 -3.50 -4.03
C ARG A 115 -16.27 -4.44 -4.87
N ALA A 116 -16.05 -5.75 -4.82
CA ALA A 116 -16.90 -6.73 -5.50
C ALA A 116 -18.39 -6.63 -5.10
N TRP A 117 -18.68 -6.24 -3.86
CA TRP A 117 -20.05 -6.02 -3.38
C TRP A 117 -20.74 -4.81 -4.03
N ILE A 118 -19.96 -3.87 -4.57
CA ILE A 118 -20.42 -2.63 -5.22
C ILE A 118 -20.46 -2.78 -6.73
N THR A 119 -19.48 -3.45 -7.34
CA THR A 119 -19.47 -3.70 -8.78
C THR A 119 -20.47 -4.78 -9.17
N GLY A 120 -20.62 -5.79 -8.31
CA GLY A 120 -21.39 -6.99 -8.63
C GLY A 120 -20.59 -7.99 -9.47
N ILE A 121 -21.27 -9.06 -9.86
CA ILE A 121 -20.71 -10.22 -10.57
C ILE A 121 -21.57 -10.55 -11.80
N PRO A 122 -21.05 -11.33 -12.78
CA PRO A 122 -21.85 -11.86 -13.87
C PRO A 122 -23.00 -12.74 -13.37
N GLU A 123 -24.09 -12.78 -14.14
CA GLU A 123 -25.15 -13.76 -13.93
C GLU A 123 -24.63 -15.19 -14.15
N GLY A 124 -25.23 -16.16 -13.44
CA GLY A 124 -24.99 -17.59 -13.64
C GLY A 124 -24.18 -18.30 -12.55
N ASP A 125 -23.50 -17.58 -11.65
CA ASP A 125 -22.87 -18.20 -10.48
C ASP A 125 -23.83 -18.28 -9.28
N VAL A 126 -24.41 -19.47 -9.09
CA VAL A 126 -25.33 -19.75 -7.97
C VAL A 126 -24.64 -19.77 -6.60
N CYS A 127 -23.31 -19.89 -6.55
CA CYS A 127 -22.53 -19.93 -5.32
C CYS A 127 -22.10 -18.54 -4.83
N SER A 128 -22.41 -17.49 -5.57
CA SER A 128 -22.00 -16.13 -5.26
C SER A 128 -22.78 -15.45 -4.12
N GLY A 129 -23.79 -16.12 -3.56
CA GLY A 129 -24.46 -15.72 -2.34
C GLY A 129 -25.21 -14.38 -2.47
N SER A 130 -24.91 -13.43 -1.57
CA SER A 130 -25.65 -12.16 -1.48
C SER A 130 -25.10 -11.01 -2.34
N ILE A 131 -24.00 -11.23 -3.07
CA ILE A 131 -23.42 -10.20 -3.94
C ILE A 131 -24.44 -9.88 -5.05
N LYS A 132 -24.60 -8.59 -5.38
CA LYS A 132 -25.50 -8.18 -6.46
C LYS A 132 -24.94 -8.59 -7.83
N ILE A 133 -25.84 -8.77 -8.78
CA ILE A 133 -25.46 -8.91 -10.19
C ILE A 133 -24.99 -7.56 -10.72
N GLY A 134 -23.86 -7.54 -11.41
CA GLY A 134 -23.36 -6.36 -12.12
C GLY A 134 -24.19 -6.11 -13.37
N GLN A 135 -24.43 -4.85 -13.73
CA GLN A 135 -25.06 -4.56 -15.02
C GLN A 135 -24.12 -5.03 -16.15
N PRO A 136 -24.66 -5.57 -17.27
CA PRO A 136 -23.87 -5.92 -18.43
C PRO A 136 -23.15 -4.69 -19.03
#